data_AF-A0A7S2THZ1-F1
#
_entry.id   AF-A0A7S2THZ1-F1
#
_cell.length_a   1.000
_cell.length_b   1.000
_cell.length_c   1.000
_cell.angle_alpha   90.00
_cell.angle_beta   90.00
_cell.angle_gamma   90.00
#
_symmetry.space_group_name_H-M   'P 1'
#
loop_
_entity.id
_entity.type
_entity.pdbx_description
1 polymer ?
#
loop_
_entity_poly.entity_id
_entity_poly.type
_entity_poly.pdbx_seq_one_letter_code
_entity_poly.pdbx_strand_id
1 'polypeptide(L)'
;SSAPTRRETMSEAGDGSDSKKEGVPYQIRPPFKRMFKPNQVKTLIRQVLEEELKDKSYEPVGEAVNKLTRQVAQAVKKRLKELPMDRYKICVQVVIGENKGAGVRMGCRCFWDAQTDRLAKEEYSNDELWAVCIAFGVYLY
;
A
#
# COMPACT_ATOMS: atom_id res chain seq x y z
N SER A 1 9.21 -74.51 -28.92
CA SER A 1 9.89 -74.92 -27.67
C SER A 1 10.85 -73.80 -27.33
N SER A 2 10.75 -73.00 -26.26
CA SER A 2 9.87 -72.91 -25.11
C SER A 2 10.15 -71.55 -24.46
N ALA A 3 9.14 -70.92 -23.83
CA ALA A 3 9.39 -69.87 -22.84
C ALA A 3 9.96 -70.51 -21.54
N PRO A 4 10.71 -69.74 -20.72
CA PRO A 4 10.26 -69.47 -19.35
C PRO A 4 10.59 -68.02 -18.89
N THR A 5 9.69 -67.24 -18.28
CA THR A 5 9.24 -67.16 -16.86
C THR A 5 10.12 -66.31 -15.90
N ARG A 6 9.59 -65.11 -15.57
CA ARG A 6 9.62 -64.26 -14.35
C ARG A 6 10.76 -64.41 -13.31
N ARG A 7 11.39 -63.27 -12.96
CA ARG A 7 11.69 -62.93 -11.55
C ARG A 7 11.69 -61.41 -11.31
N GLU A 8 10.85 -60.98 -10.38
CA GLU A 8 10.85 -59.64 -9.79
C GLU A 8 12.05 -59.44 -8.87
N THR A 9 12.65 -58.25 -8.91
CA THR A 9 13.33 -57.64 -7.77
C THR A 9 13.02 -56.13 -7.76
N MET A 10 12.20 -55.71 -6.79
CA MET A 10 12.13 -54.32 -6.31
C MET A 10 13.46 -53.96 -5.65
N SER A 11 13.99 -52.77 -5.95
CA SER A 11 14.72 -51.94 -4.99
C SER A 11 14.63 -50.47 -5.42
N GLU A 12 14.10 -49.66 -4.51
CA GLU A 12 13.85 -48.22 -4.59
C GLU A 12 15.13 -47.39 -4.80
N ALA A 13 14.99 -46.21 -5.43
CA ALA A 13 15.20 -44.91 -4.78
C ALA A 13 15.14 -43.81 -5.86
N GLY A 14 14.30 -42.81 -5.61
CA GLY A 14 14.08 -41.69 -6.52
C GLY A 14 15.28 -40.75 -6.61
N ASP A 15 15.32 -40.02 -7.71
CA ASP A 15 16.05 -38.76 -7.77
C ASP A 15 15.13 -37.67 -8.28
N GLY A 16 15.10 -36.58 -7.51
CA GLY A 16 14.10 -35.54 -7.57
C GLY A 16 14.22 -34.72 -8.84
N SER A 17 13.08 -34.46 -9.47
CA SER A 17 12.98 -33.39 -10.45
C SER A 17 13.20 -32.06 -9.71
N ASP A 18 14.45 -31.58 -9.76
CA ASP A 18 14.86 -30.25 -9.32
C ASP A 18 13.94 -29.22 -9.96
N SER A 19 12.98 -28.71 -9.17
CA SER A 19 12.12 -27.61 -9.57
C SER A 19 12.96 -26.36 -9.54
N LYS A 20 13.65 -26.10 -10.65
CA LYS A 20 14.39 -24.87 -10.93
C LYS A 20 13.46 -23.70 -10.59
N LYS A 21 13.72 -23.03 -9.46
CA LYS A 21 13.04 -21.79 -9.09
C LYS A 21 13.46 -20.77 -10.13
N GLU A 22 12.62 -20.58 -11.15
CA GLU A 22 12.77 -19.47 -12.09
C GLU A 22 12.79 -18.19 -11.26
N GLY A 23 13.97 -17.57 -11.16
CA GLY A 23 14.13 -16.31 -10.47
C GLY A 23 13.21 -15.28 -11.12
N VAL A 24 12.50 -14.50 -10.32
CA VAL A 24 11.69 -13.39 -10.84
C VAL A 24 12.56 -12.51 -11.75
N PRO A 25 12.22 -12.36 -13.04
CA PRO A 25 13.04 -11.57 -13.95
C PRO A 25 13.14 -10.13 -13.46
N TYR A 26 14.32 -9.53 -13.59
CA TYR A 26 14.57 -8.16 -13.15
C TYR A 26 13.63 -7.18 -13.85
N GLN A 27 12.68 -6.62 -13.09
CA GLN A 27 11.63 -5.78 -13.62
C GLN A 27 11.87 -4.30 -13.30
N ILE A 28 12.41 -3.58 -14.28
CA ILE A 28 12.75 -2.14 -14.17
C ILE A 28 11.50 -1.26 -14.12
N ARG A 29 10.40 -1.70 -14.73
CA ARG A 29 9.15 -0.93 -14.81
C ARG A 29 7.95 -1.76 -14.38
N PRO A 30 7.07 -1.23 -13.51
CA PRO A 30 5.83 -1.90 -13.17
C PRO A 30 4.93 -2.03 -14.41
N PRO A 31 4.18 -3.14 -14.57
CA PRO A 31 3.14 -3.22 -15.60
C PRO A 31 2.06 -2.17 -15.32
N PHE A 32 1.42 -1.64 -16.35
CA PHE A 32 0.38 -0.59 -16.20
C PHE A 32 -0.71 -0.93 -15.18
N LYS A 33 -1.11 -2.20 -15.12
CA LYS A 33 -2.11 -2.69 -14.15
C LYS A 33 -1.66 -2.57 -12.70
N ARG A 34 -0.35 -2.67 -12.43
CA ARG A 34 0.25 -2.66 -11.09
C ARG A 34 0.92 -1.34 -10.71
N MET A 35 0.79 -0.31 -11.55
CA MET A 35 1.29 1.01 -11.24
C MET A 35 0.51 1.66 -10.10
N PHE A 36 1.20 2.49 -9.33
CA PHE A 36 0.54 3.41 -8.42
C PHE A 36 -0.30 4.41 -9.23
N LYS A 37 -1.62 4.41 -9.01
CA LYS A 37 -2.58 5.28 -9.70
C LYS A 37 -3.07 6.38 -8.77
N PRO A 38 -2.57 7.63 -8.90
CA PRO A 38 -2.91 8.71 -7.98
C PRO A 38 -4.41 8.91 -7.79
N ASN A 39 -5.22 8.90 -8.86
CA ASN A 39 -6.66 9.14 -8.75
C ASN A 39 -7.40 8.03 -7.98
N GLN A 40 -7.00 6.77 -8.14
CA GLN A 40 -7.55 5.66 -7.38
C GLN A 40 -7.19 5.78 -5.90
N VAL A 41 -5.92 6.11 -5.62
CA VAL A 41 -5.41 6.30 -4.26
C VAL A 41 -6.09 7.50 -3.58
N LYS A 42 -6.27 8.60 -4.30
CA LYS A 42 -7.00 9.79 -3.83
C LYS A 42 -8.43 9.45 -3.41
N THR A 43 -9.17 8.74 -4.27
CA THR A 43 -10.55 8.32 -3.97
C THR A 43 -10.60 7.47 -2.70
N LEU A 44 -9.67 6.53 -2.55
CA LEU A 44 -9.57 5.68 -1.36
C LEU A 44 -9.22 6.48 -0.10
N ILE A 45 -8.26 7.41 -0.19
CA ILE A 45 -7.90 8.29 0.94
C ILE A 45 -9.13 9.10 1.36
N ARG A 46 -9.85 9.69 0.40
CA ARG A 46 -11.05 10.48 0.67
C ARG A 46 -12.12 9.67 1.41
N GLN A 47 -12.39 8.44 0.98
CA GLN A 47 -13.33 7.55 1.67
C GLN A 47 -12.92 7.29 3.11
N VAL A 48 -11.63 6.99 3.37
CA VAL A 48 -11.14 6.78 4.73
C VAL A 48 -11.27 8.05 5.58
N LEU A 49 -10.93 9.22 5.03
CA LEU A 49 -11.05 10.48 5.75
C LEU A 49 -12.51 10.77 6.11
N GLU A 50 -13.45 10.57 5.18
CA GLU A 50 -14.88 10.74 5.43
C GLU A 50 -15.39 9.74 6.48
N GLU A 51 -15.02 8.46 6.41
CA GLU A 51 -15.44 7.45 7.38
C GLU A 51 -14.90 7.68 8.80
N GLU A 52 -13.65 8.13 8.92
CA GLU A 52 -12.98 8.28 10.21
C GLU A 52 -13.22 9.65 10.87
N LEU A 53 -13.45 10.70 10.09
CA LEU A 53 -13.45 12.09 10.57
C LEU A 53 -14.81 12.81 10.47
N LYS A 54 -15.81 12.26 9.76
CA LYS A 54 -17.11 12.93 9.58
C LYS A 54 -17.78 13.35 10.89
N ASP A 55 -17.85 12.43 11.85
CA ASP A 55 -18.53 12.64 13.12
C ASP A 55 -17.54 12.88 14.29
N LYS A 56 -16.35 13.40 13.98
CA LYS A 56 -15.29 13.66 14.98
C LYS A 56 -15.12 15.15 15.25
N SER A 57 -15.05 15.45 16.54
CA SER A 57 -14.69 16.73 17.11
C SER A 57 -13.19 16.84 17.34
N TYR A 58 -12.66 18.07 17.35
CA TYR A 58 -11.25 18.30 17.68
C TYR A 58 -11.07 18.39 19.21
N GLU A 59 -10.45 17.37 19.80
CA GLU A 59 -10.16 17.32 21.24
C GLU A 59 -8.65 17.54 21.50
N PRO A 60 -8.19 18.78 21.76
CA PRO A 60 -6.76 19.08 21.93
C PRO A 60 -6.15 18.51 23.21
N VAL A 61 -6.98 18.13 24.19
CA VAL A 61 -6.53 17.67 25.50
C VAL A 61 -6.38 16.15 25.48
N GLY A 62 -5.20 15.65 25.86
CA GLY A 62 -4.90 14.22 25.95
C GLY A 62 -4.40 13.61 24.65
N GLU A 63 -4.62 12.31 24.45
CA GLU A 63 -4.07 11.53 23.33
C GLU A 63 -5.07 11.31 22.18
N ALA A 64 -6.28 11.87 22.26
CA ALA A 64 -7.37 11.60 21.31
C ALA A 64 -6.99 11.90 19.85
N VAL A 65 -6.48 13.11 19.57
CA VAL A 65 -6.04 13.52 18.22
C VAL A 65 -4.84 12.69 17.73
N ASN A 66 -3.91 12.35 18.61
CA ASN A 66 -2.77 11.50 18.27
C ASN A 66 -3.21 10.08 17.88
N LYS A 67 -4.15 9.51 18.64
CA LYS A 67 -4.74 8.20 18.35
C LYS A 67 -5.52 8.24 17.04
N LEU A 68 -6.34 9.26 16.83
CA LEU A 68 -7.11 9.46 15.61
C LEU A 68 -6.19 9.58 14.38
N THR A 69 -5.14 10.40 14.47
CA THR A 69 -4.15 10.57 13.40
C THR A 69 -3.48 9.24 13.03
N ARG A 70 -3.07 8.46 14.03
CA ARG A 70 -2.48 7.12 13.82
C ARG A 70 -3.48 6.15 13.21
N GLN A 71 -4.72 6.16 13.67
CA GLN A 71 -5.80 5.33 13.15
C GLN A 71 -6.05 5.60 11.67
N VAL A 72 -6.22 6.86 11.27
CA VAL A 72 -6.37 7.27 9.87
C VAL A 72 -5.17 6.83 9.03
N ALA A 73 -3.94 7.08 9.51
CA ALA A 73 -2.73 6.69 8.78
C ALA A 73 -2.64 5.17 8.56
N GLN A 74 -3.00 4.37 9.57
CA GLN A 74 -3.02 2.92 9.49
C GLN A 74 -4.14 2.41 8.58
N ALA A 75 -5.34 2.98 8.66
CA ALA A 75 -6.48 2.62 7.82
C ALA A 75 -6.19 2.86 6.33
N VAL A 76 -5.66 4.05 5.98
CA VAL A 76 -5.21 4.37 4.62
C VAL A 76 -4.13 3.39 4.18
N LYS A 77 -3.08 3.20 4.98
CA LYS A 77 -1.99 2.27 4.64
C LYS A 77 -2.48 0.84 4.41
N LYS A 78 -3.44 0.38 5.21
CA LYS A 78 -4.03 -0.96 5.08
C LYS A 78 -4.77 -1.10 3.75
N ARG A 79 -5.71 -0.19 3.45
CA ARG A 79 -6.47 -0.22 2.19
C ARG A 79 -5.56 -0.10 0.96
N LEU A 80 -4.50 0.71 1.04
CA LEU A 80 -3.53 0.82 -0.05
C LEU A 80 -2.73 -0.46 -0.30
N LYS A 81 -2.46 -1.26 0.73
CA LYS A 81 -1.81 -2.56 0.58
C LYS A 81 -2.70 -3.62 -0.08
N GLU A 82 -4.02 -3.42 -0.09
CA GLU A 82 -4.98 -4.32 -0.74
C GLU A 82 -5.08 -4.06 -2.25
N LEU A 83 -4.57 -2.92 -2.73
CA LEU A 83 -4.49 -2.64 -4.16
C LEU A 83 -3.38 -3.48 -4.81
N PRO A 84 -3.52 -3.87 -6.09
CA PRO A 84 -2.53 -4.68 -6.79
C PRO A 84 -1.31 -3.84 -7.20
N MET A 85 -0.53 -3.34 -6.23
CA MET A 85 0.67 -2.52 -6.42
C MET A 85 1.91 -3.28 -5.97
N ASP A 86 2.52 -4.02 -6.90
CA ASP A 86 3.67 -4.86 -6.59
C ASP A 86 4.96 -4.04 -6.49
N ARG A 87 5.84 -4.46 -5.58
CA ARG A 87 7.15 -3.84 -5.34
C ARG A 87 7.11 -2.37 -4.94
N TYR A 88 5.96 -1.86 -4.48
CA TYR A 88 5.87 -0.49 -3.96
C TYR A 88 6.06 -0.46 -2.44
N LYS A 89 6.98 0.38 -1.97
CA LYS A 89 7.01 0.82 -0.57
C LYS A 89 6.02 1.97 -0.40
N ILE A 90 5.03 1.77 0.48
CA ILE A 90 4.00 2.77 0.77
C ILE A 90 4.33 3.52 2.07
N CYS A 91 4.39 4.84 1.98
CA CYS A 91 4.47 5.76 3.13
C CYS A 91 3.21 6.63 3.16
N VAL A 92 2.63 6.83 4.34
CA VAL A 92 1.43 7.67 4.52
C VAL A 92 1.74 8.71 5.59
N GLN A 93 1.52 9.98 5.26
CA GLN A 93 1.61 11.10 6.18
C GLN A 93 0.21 11.67 6.38
N VAL A 94 -0.20 11.82 7.63
CA VAL A 94 -1.48 12.43 8.02
C VAL A 94 -1.20 13.58 8.96
N VAL A 95 -1.84 14.71 8.70
CA VAL A 95 -1.84 15.90 9.57
C VAL A 95 -3.28 16.22 9.87
N ILE A 96 -3.64 16.34 11.15
CA ILE A 96 -4.96 16.78 11.61
C ILE A 96 -4.75 18.06 12.42
N GLY A 97 -5.59 19.06 12.20
CA GLY A 97 -5.59 20.30 12.96
C GLY A 97 -6.99 20.83 13.21
N GLU A 98 -7.09 21.76 14.15
CA GLU A 98 -8.35 22.41 14.50
C GLU A 98 -8.79 23.40 13.41
N ASN A 99 -10.09 23.43 13.10
CA ASN A 99 -10.68 24.38 12.17
C ASN A 99 -11.22 25.61 12.93
N LYS A 100 -10.38 26.64 13.08
CA LYS A 100 -10.75 27.93 13.69
C LYS A 100 -10.79 29.08 12.68
N GLY A 101 -11.01 28.77 11.39
CA GLY A 101 -11.01 29.78 10.32
C GLY A 101 -9.62 30.26 9.90
N ALA A 102 -8.55 29.60 10.35
CA ALA A 102 -7.19 29.85 9.88
C ALA A 102 -6.92 29.13 8.54
N GLY A 103 -6.26 29.81 7.60
CA GLY A 103 -5.87 29.22 6.32
C GLY A 103 -4.59 28.40 6.45
N VAL A 104 -4.59 27.18 5.92
CA VAL A 104 -3.41 26.29 5.89
C VAL A 104 -3.07 25.91 4.45
N ARG A 105 -1.78 25.93 4.10
CA ARG A 105 -1.27 25.43 2.81
C ARG A 105 -0.17 24.40 3.06
N MET A 106 -0.40 23.17 2.60
CA MET A 106 0.58 22.08 2.73
C MET A 106 1.10 21.63 1.37
N GLY A 107 2.41 21.44 1.27
CA GLY A 107 3.09 20.95 0.08
C GLY A 107 4.22 20.01 0.44
N CYS A 108 4.69 19.22 -0.53
CA CYS A 108 5.87 18.36 -0.38
C CYS A 108 6.77 18.49 -1.60
N ARG A 109 8.07 18.22 -1.42
CA ARG A 109 9.05 18.12 -2.50
C ARG A 109 9.66 16.72 -2.44
N CYS A 110 9.81 16.08 -3.59
CA CYS A 110 10.31 14.71 -3.69
C CYS A 110 11.44 14.64 -4.71
N PHE A 111 12.46 13.84 -4.40
CA PHE A 111 13.53 13.48 -5.32
C PHE A 111 13.43 11.97 -5.55
N TRP A 112 12.86 11.58 -6.69
CA TRP A 112 12.36 10.23 -6.95
C TRP A 112 12.28 9.97 -8.47
N ASP A 113 12.05 8.73 -8.90
CA ASP A 113 11.90 8.41 -10.33
C ASP A 113 10.55 8.90 -10.85
N ALA A 114 10.56 9.87 -11.76
CA ALA A 114 9.37 10.48 -12.35
C ALA A 114 8.49 9.51 -13.17
N GLN A 115 8.97 8.29 -13.47
CA GLN A 115 8.26 7.31 -14.26
C GLN A 115 7.54 6.27 -13.40
N THR A 116 8.09 5.92 -12.24
CA THR A 116 7.60 4.82 -11.39
C THR A 116 7.02 5.32 -10.07
N ASP A 117 7.60 6.38 -9.50
CA ASP A 117 7.22 6.92 -8.20
C ASP A 117 6.10 7.98 -8.32
N ARG A 118 5.17 7.94 -7.37
CA ARG A 118 3.95 8.75 -7.39
C ARG A 118 3.47 9.09 -5.99
N LEU A 119 2.74 10.19 -5.88
CA LEU A 119 2.04 10.61 -4.67
C LEU A 119 0.58 10.87 -4.96
N ALA A 120 -0.23 10.74 -3.93
CA ALA A 120 -1.61 11.18 -3.89
C ALA A 120 -1.79 11.99 -2.62
N LYS A 121 -2.30 13.21 -2.77
CA LYS A 121 -2.66 14.11 -1.67
C LYS A 121 -4.16 14.33 -1.71
N GLU A 122 -4.80 14.23 -0.55
CA GLU A 122 -6.20 14.62 -0.34
C GLU A 122 -6.36 15.43 0.94
N GLU A 123 -7.33 16.32 0.91
CA GLU A 123 -7.68 17.25 1.99
C GLU A 123 -9.13 17.01 2.42
N TYR A 124 -9.39 17.14 3.70
CA TYR A 124 -10.70 16.98 4.32
C TYR A 124 -10.90 18.09 5.35
N SER A 125 -12.14 18.57 5.49
CA SER A 125 -12.51 19.54 6.52
C SER A 125 -13.97 19.35 6.93
N ASN A 126 -14.23 19.46 8.23
CA ASN A 126 -15.56 19.67 8.79
C ASN A 126 -15.56 20.98 9.61
N ASP A 127 -16.61 21.22 10.38
CA ASP A 127 -16.76 22.45 11.15
C ASP A 127 -15.74 22.59 12.29
N GLU A 128 -15.17 21.49 12.79
CA GLU A 128 -14.28 21.50 13.97
C GLU A 128 -12.80 21.21 13.65
N LEU A 129 -12.51 20.47 12.59
CA LEU A 129 -11.17 20.05 12.21
C LEU A 129 -10.95 20.01 10.71
N TRP A 130 -9.67 20.01 10.34
CA TRP A 130 -9.20 19.72 8.99
C TRP A 130 -8.15 18.62 9.04
N ALA A 131 -8.01 17.90 7.94
CA ALA A 131 -7.01 16.87 7.78
C ALA A 131 -6.40 16.91 6.38
N VAL A 132 -5.09 16.68 6.31
CA VAL A 132 -4.39 16.46 5.04
C VAL A 132 -3.70 15.12 5.10
N CYS A 133 -3.98 14.27 4.12
CA CYS A 133 -3.37 12.96 3.97
C CYS A 133 -2.58 12.88 2.66
N ILE A 134 -1.33 12.43 2.76
CA ILE A 134 -0.45 12.22 1.60
C ILE A 134 0.05 10.78 1.63
N ALA A 135 -0.21 10.04 0.56
CA ALA A 135 0.37 8.72 0.33
C ALA A 135 1.46 8.79 -0.75
N PHE A 136 2.62 8.24 -0.43
CA PHE A 136 3.76 8.10 -1.35
C PHE A 136 3.90 6.62 -1.72
N GLY A 137 3.97 6.34 -3.02
CA GLY A 137 4.35 5.04 -3.56
C GLY A 137 5.73 5.13 -4.22
N VAL A 138 6.70 4.45 -3.63
CA VAL A 138 8.08 4.37 -4.14
C VAL A 138 8.34 2.96 -4.66
N TYR A 139 8.70 2.82 -5.92
CA TYR A 139 8.96 1.54 -6.58
C TYR A 139 10.33 0.99 -6.17
N LEU A 140 10.38 -0.31 -5.88
CA LEU A 140 11.58 -1.04 -5.51
C LEU A 140 12.09 -1.83 -6.72
N TYR A 141 13.33 -1.52 -7.15
CA TYR A 141 14.00 -2.13 -8.30
C TYR A 141 14.58 -3.51 -7.99
#